data_AF-A0A087BQM1-F1
#
_entry.id   AF-A0A087BQM1-F1
#
_cell.length_a   1.000
_cell.length_b   1.000
_cell.length_c   1.000
_cell.angle_alpha   90.00
_cell.angle_beta   90.00
_cell.angle_gamma   90.00
#
_symmetry.space_group_name_H-M   'P 1'
#
loop_
_entity.id
_entity.type
_entity.pdbx_description
1 polymer ?
#
loop_
_entity_poly.entity_id
_entity_poly.type
_entity_poly.pdbx_seq_one_letter_code
_entity_poly.pdbx_strand_id
1 'polypeptide(L)'
;MDEVFHAFTYAPGSTTVRTTAEQALTQGSGVCQDYAHVMLAACRRLGLSARYIAGLLNGEGATHAWVEVYENGRWIGLDPTHDRMVDDGYITIAHGRDYRDCMLDIGTFSGSNVDQRQWVNASVHEQKL
;
A
#
# COMPACT_ATOMS: atom_id res chain seq x y z
N MET A 1 -12.05 -8.00 2.63
CA MET A 1 -11.56 -6.79 1.97
C MET A 1 -12.56 -5.69 2.27
N ASP A 2 -13.80 -5.87 1.80
CA ASP A 2 -15.04 -5.23 2.27
C ASP A 2 -15.02 -4.67 3.71
N GLU A 3 -14.83 -5.53 4.73
CA GLU A 3 -14.75 -5.08 6.14
C GLU A 3 -13.68 -4.02 6.42
N VAL A 4 -12.49 -4.13 5.81
CA VAL A 4 -11.40 -3.15 5.97
C VAL A 4 -11.73 -1.88 5.18
N PHE A 5 -12.30 -2.02 3.98
CA PHE A 5 -12.71 -0.88 3.15
C PHE A 5 -13.75 -0.02 3.88
N HIS A 6 -14.77 -0.65 4.47
CA HIS A 6 -15.84 0.04 5.19
C HIS A 6 -15.44 0.52 6.59
N ALA A 7 -14.40 -0.05 7.21
CA ALA A 7 -13.88 0.43 8.49
C ALA A 7 -13.16 1.78 8.38
N PHE A 8 -12.90 2.29 7.17
CA PHE A 8 -12.08 3.47 6.94
C PHE A 8 -12.73 4.52 6.05
N THR A 9 -12.39 5.78 6.32
CA THR A 9 -12.49 6.90 5.37
C THR A 9 -11.09 7.29 4.87
N TYR A 10 -10.90 7.34 3.56
CA TYR A 10 -9.60 7.75 2.98
C TYR A 10 -9.33 9.23 3.26
N ALA A 11 -8.21 9.54 3.91
CA ALA A 11 -7.88 10.89 4.37
C ALA A 11 -6.36 11.17 4.32
N PRO A 12 -5.85 11.78 3.24
CA PRO A 12 -4.45 12.22 3.16
C PRO A 12 -4.04 13.13 4.32
N GLY A 13 -2.85 12.92 4.88
CA GLY A 13 -2.31 13.71 5.99
C GLY A 13 -2.89 13.39 7.37
N SER A 14 -3.81 12.42 7.48
CA SER A 14 -4.39 12.00 8.76
C SER A 14 -3.50 11.06 9.58
N THR A 15 -2.48 10.46 8.95
CA THR A 15 -1.57 9.47 9.56
C THR A 15 -0.12 9.72 9.16
N THR A 16 0.80 8.97 9.76
CA THR A 16 2.23 9.01 9.44
C THR A 16 2.76 7.58 9.24
N VAL A 17 3.99 7.44 8.75
CA VAL A 17 4.70 6.14 8.67
C VAL A 17 4.88 5.43 10.02
N ARG A 18 4.59 6.11 11.14
CA ARG A 18 4.63 5.53 12.49
C ARG A 18 3.26 5.07 13.00
N THR A 19 2.18 5.42 12.32
CA THR A 19 0.82 5.01 12.70
C THR A 19 0.71 3.49 12.58
N THR A 20 0.22 2.83 13.64
CA THR A 20 0.03 1.37 13.66
C THR A 20 -1.31 0.97 13.05
N ALA A 21 -1.43 -0.29 12.63
CA ALA A 21 -2.71 -0.84 12.16
C ALA A 21 -3.85 -0.66 13.18
N GLU A 22 -3.57 -0.88 14.47
CA GLU A 22 -4.53 -0.71 15.56
C GLU A 22 -4.97 0.75 15.71
N GLN A 23 -4.03 1.69 15.65
CA GLN A 23 -4.35 3.12 15.73
C GLN A 23 -5.22 3.55 14.55
N ALA A 24 -4.83 3.16 13.34
CA ALA A 24 -5.56 3.50 12.12
C ALA A 24 -6.98 2.91 12.11
N LEU A 25 -7.12 1.63 12.50
CA LEU A 25 -8.42 0.97 12.62
C LEU A 25 -9.31 1.64 13.68
N THR A 26 -8.73 2.03 14.82
CA THR A 26 -9.46 2.75 15.89
C THR A 26 -9.90 4.14 15.43
N GLN A 27 -9.06 4.83 14.66
CA GLN A 27 -9.34 6.16 14.11
C GLN A 27 -10.39 6.11 12.99
N GLY A 28 -10.49 5.00 12.26
CA GLY A 28 -11.42 4.84 11.14
C GLY A 28 -11.10 5.74 9.94
N SER A 29 -9.86 6.23 9.84
CA SER A 29 -9.38 6.99 8.67
C SER A 29 -7.88 6.84 8.49
N GLY A 30 -7.43 6.96 7.24
CA GLY A 30 -6.03 6.76 6.88
C GLY A 30 -5.79 6.82 5.38
N VAL A 31 -4.62 6.37 4.95
CA VAL A 31 -4.22 6.27 3.54
C VAL A 31 -3.95 4.81 3.14
N CYS A 32 -3.59 4.54 1.89
CA CYS A 32 -3.41 3.18 1.37
C CYS A 32 -2.46 2.31 2.24
N GLN A 33 -1.41 2.91 2.81
CA GLN A 33 -0.51 2.26 3.76
C GLN A 33 -1.27 1.70 4.98
N ASP A 34 -2.20 2.46 5.56
CA ASP A 34 -2.96 2.07 6.75
C ASP A 34 -3.95 0.94 6.44
N TYR A 35 -4.67 1.06 5.32
CA TYR A 35 -5.57 0.00 4.83
C TYR A 35 -4.78 -1.30 4.61
N ALA A 36 -3.61 -1.23 3.98
CA ALA A 36 -2.74 -2.38 3.76
C ALA A 36 -2.24 -2.98 5.09
N HIS A 37 -1.83 -2.17 6.06
CA HIS A 37 -1.41 -2.68 7.38
C HIS A 37 -2.54 -3.37 8.15
N VAL A 38 -3.76 -2.82 8.13
CA VAL A 38 -4.92 -3.44 8.78
C VAL A 38 -5.28 -4.76 8.09
N MET A 39 -5.35 -4.77 6.76
CA MET A 39 -5.62 -6.01 6.00
C MET A 39 -4.54 -7.06 6.27
N LEU A 40 -3.27 -6.67 6.30
CA LEU A 40 -2.15 -7.54 6.60
C LEU A 40 -2.24 -8.14 8.02
N ALA A 41 -2.61 -7.33 9.01
CA ALA A 41 -2.83 -7.78 10.38
C ALA A 41 -4.00 -8.78 10.47
N ALA A 42 -5.11 -8.51 9.77
CA ALA A 42 -6.27 -9.39 9.70
C ALA A 42 -5.91 -10.75 9.07
N CYS A 43 -5.25 -10.75 7.90
CA CYS A 43 -4.79 -11.96 7.24
C CYS A 43 -3.89 -12.81 8.15
N ARG A 44 -2.89 -12.19 8.78
CA ARG A 44 -1.96 -12.90 9.68
C ARG A 44 -2.65 -13.46 10.92
N ARG A 45 -3.63 -12.74 11.48
CA ARG A 45 -4.44 -13.22 12.60
C ARG A 45 -5.29 -14.44 12.24
N LEU A 46 -5.68 -14.56 10.97
CA LEU A 46 -6.39 -15.72 10.43
C LEU A 46 -5.45 -16.87 10.00
N GLY A 47 -4.14 -16.73 10.21
CA GLY A 47 -3.16 -17.74 9.81
C GLY A 47 -2.79 -17.72 8.32
N LEU A 48 -3.18 -16.68 7.58
CA LEU A 48 -2.84 -16.53 6.18
C LEU A 48 -1.43 -15.95 6.01
N SER A 49 -0.65 -16.56 5.13
CA SER A 49 0.64 -16.02 4.68
C SER A 49 0.40 -14.80 3.82
N ALA A 50 0.71 -13.61 4.35
CA ALA A 50 0.46 -12.34 3.67
C ALA A 50 1.67 -11.41 3.73
N ARG A 51 1.90 -10.66 2.64
CA ARG A 51 2.99 -9.70 2.47
C ARG A 51 2.46 -8.33 2.05
N TYR A 52 3.17 -7.30 2.49
CA TYR A 52 2.93 -5.91 2.10
C TYR A 52 3.56 -5.67 0.73
N ILE A 53 2.88 -4.91 -0.13
CA ILE A 53 3.40 -4.47 -1.42
C ILE A 53 3.42 -2.94 -1.47
N ALA A 54 4.55 -2.39 -1.91
CA ALA A 54 4.67 -1.00 -2.33
C ALA A 54 4.85 -0.97 -3.85
N GLY A 55 4.10 -0.11 -4.53
CA GLY A 55 4.13 -0.04 -5.98
C GLY A 55 3.43 1.18 -6.54
N LEU A 56 2.90 1.04 -7.74
CA LEU A 56 2.21 2.08 -8.47
C LEU A 56 0.88 1.55 -8.97
N LEU A 57 -0.12 2.43 -8.99
CA LEU A 57 -1.42 2.15 -9.58
C LEU A 57 -1.68 3.15 -10.72
N ASN A 58 -2.06 2.63 -11.88
CA ASN A 58 -2.41 3.45 -13.03
C ASN A 58 -3.49 4.48 -12.67
N GLY A 59 -3.23 5.75 -12.99
CA GLY A 59 -4.16 6.86 -12.77
C GLY A 59 -4.01 7.61 -11.43
N GLU A 60 -3.26 7.12 -10.46
CA GLU A 60 -3.10 7.82 -9.16
C GLU A 60 -2.01 8.90 -9.16
N GLY A 61 -0.98 8.75 -9.99
CA GLY A 61 0.16 9.68 -10.04
C GLY A 61 1.04 9.69 -8.79
N ALA A 62 0.87 8.70 -7.90
CA ALA A 62 1.65 8.52 -6.68
C ALA A 62 1.91 7.02 -6.42
N THR A 63 2.72 6.72 -5.40
CA THR A 63 2.92 5.35 -4.93
C THR A 63 1.68 4.83 -4.22
N HIS A 64 1.37 3.56 -4.43
CA HIS A 64 0.25 2.86 -3.80
C HIS A 64 0.73 1.69 -2.95
N ALA A 65 -0.11 1.27 -2.01
CA ALA A 65 0.15 0.16 -1.11
C ALA A 65 -1.02 -0.81 -1.06
N TRP A 66 -0.71 -2.10 -1.12
CA TRP A 66 -1.70 -3.18 -1.04
C TRP A 66 -1.11 -4.43 -0.39
N VAL A 67 -1.88 -5.51 -0.32
CA VAL A 67 -1.47 -6.78 0.30
C VAL A 67 -1.53 -7.91 -0.71
N GLU A 68 -0.62 -8.86 -0.63
CA GLU A 68 -0.75 -10.15 -1.30
C GLU A 68 -0.87 -11.28 -0.30
N VAL A 69 -1.75 -12.24 -0.59
CA VAL A 69 -1.95 -13.47 0.19
C VAL A 69 -1.47 -14.66 -0.62
N TYR A 70 -0.72 -15.58 0.01
CA TYR A 70 -0.28 -16.80 -0.64
C TYR A 70 -1.33 -17.89 -0.53
N GLU A 71 -1.83 -18.34 -1.67
CA GLU A 71 -2.84 -19.39 -1.77
C GLU A 71 -2.60 -20.23 -3.03
N ASN A 72 -2.73 -21.55 -2.92
CA ASN A 72 -2.66 -22.48 -4.06
C ASN A 72 -1.41 -22.30 -4.96
N GLY A 73 -0.26 -22.05 -4.33
CA GLY A 73 1.02 -21.94 -5.04
C GLY A 73 1.33 -20.55 -5.61
N ARG A 74 0.45 -19.55 -5.43
CA ARG A 74 0.61 -18.21 -6.00
C ARG A 74 0.30 -17.11 -4.99
N TRP A 75 0.80 -15.92 -5.27
CA TRP A 75 0.42 -14.69 -4.57
C TRP A 75 -0.82 -14.07 -5.24
N ILE A 76 -1.81 -13.72 -4.43
CA ILE A 76 -3.07 -13.12 -4.84
C ILE A 76 -3.13 -11.71 -4.26
N GLY A 77 -3.16 -10.69 -5.11
CA GLY A 77 -3.19 -9.29 -4.69
C GLY A 77 -4.58 -8.78 -4.33
N LEU A 78 -4.66 -8.10 -3.18
CA LEU A 78 -5.85 -7.52 -2.58
C LEU A 78 -5.58 -6.06 -2.29
N ASP A 79 -6.39 -5.17 -2.87
CA ASP A 79 -6.34 -3.72 -2.60
C ASP A 79 -7.51 -3.31 -1.68
N PRO A 80 -7.29 -3.26 -0.36
CA PRO A 80 -8.32 -2.84 0.59
C PRO A 80 -8.71 -1.37 0.46
N THR A 81 -7.91 -0.53 -0.21
CA THR A 81 -8.21 0.91 -0.39
C THR A 81 -9.32 1.11 -1.41
N HIS A 82 -9.36 0.27 -2.44
CA HIS A 82 -10.32 0.35 -3.55
C HIS A 82 -11.34 -0.80 -3.57
N ASP A 83 -11.33 -1.66 -2.54
CA ASP A 83 -12.11 -2.91 -2.44
C ASP A 83 -12.09 -3.76 -3.72
N ARG A 84 -10.89 -4.02 -4.24
CA ARG A 84 -10.75 -4.83 -5.46
C ARG A 84 -9.51 -5.70 -5.46
N MET A 85 -9.57 -6.71 -6.32
CA MET A 85 -8.41 -7.53 -6.64
C MET A 85 -7.42 -6.72 -7.47
N VAL A 86 -6.13 -7.03 -7.30
CA VAL A 86 -5.06 -6.46 -8.13
C VAL A 86 -5.14 -7.01 -9.56
N ASP A 87 -5.04 -6.12 -10.54
CA ASP A 87 -5.05 -6.41 -11.97
C ASP A 87 -3.80 -5.82 -12.68
N ASP A 88 -3.77 -5.84 -14.01
CA ASP A 88 -2.65 -5.36 -14.83
C ASP A 88 -2.42 -3.84 -14.72
N GLY A 89 -3.28 -3.10 -14.01
CA GLY A 89 -3.09 -1.69 -13.70
C GLY A 89 -2.10 -1.43 -12.55
N TYR A 90 -1.66 -2.47 -11.84
CA TYR A 90 -0.75 -2.37 -10.71
C TYR A 90 0.67 -2.79 -11.10
N ILE A 91 1.64 -1.97 -10.71
CA ILE A 91 3.07 -2.26 -10.91
C ILE A 91 3.72 -2.44 -9.53
N THR A 92 4.13 -3.66 -9.23
CA THR A 92 4.89 -3.98 -8.01
C THR A 92 6.30 -3.41 -8.08
N ILE A 93 6.72 -2.66 -7.05
CA ILE A 93 8.11 -2.18 -6.90
C ILE A 93 8.84 -2.97 -5.81
N ALA A 94 8.24 -3.11 -4.63
CA ALA A 94 8.84 -3.77 -3.48
C ALA A 94 7.80 -4.57 -2.70
N HIS A 95 8.26 -5.63 -2.03
CA HIS A 95 7.42 -6.45 -1.17
C HIS A 95 8.15 -6.90 0.09
N GLY A 96 7.42 -7.08 1.19
CA GLY A 96 8.03 -7.41 2.47
C GLY A 96 7.04 -7.69 3.59
N ARG A 97 7.52 -7.76 4.83
CA ARG A 97 6.65 -8.04 5.98
C ARG A 97 5.77 -6.86 6.33
N ASP A 98 6.20 -5.64 6.08
CA ASP A 98 5.45 -4.41 6.31
C ASP A 98 6.11 -3.24 5.53
N TYR A 99 5.61 -2.01 5.71
CA TYR A 99 6.15 -0.80 5.09
C TYR A 99 7.68 -0.64 5.25
N ARG A 100 8.27 -1.05 6.38
CA ARG A 100 9.70 -0.85 6.66
C ARG A 100 10.60 -1.67 5.74
N ASP A 101 10.13 -2.82 5.28
CA ASP A 101 10.84 -3.65 4.30
C ASP A 101 10.67 -3.09 2.86
N CYS A 102 9.78 -2.11 2.65
CA CYS A 102 9.33 -1.65 1.32
C CYS A 102 9.42 -0.12 1.13
N MET A 103 10.20 0.59 1.94
CA MET A 103 10.32 2.05 1.85
C MET A 103 10.86 2.46 0.47
N LEU A 104 10.08 3.22 -0.30
CA LEU A 104 10.45 3.66 -1.64
C LEU A 104 11.22 4.98 -1.66
N ASP A 105 10.91 5.89 -0.73
CA ASP A 105 11.67 7.11 -0.49
C ASP A 105 12.30 7.06 0.90
N ILE A 106 13.63 7.05 0.96
CA ILE A 106 14.42 7.02 2.19
C ILE A 106 15.64 7.91 2.04
N GLY A 107 15.79 8.86 2.95
CA GLY A 107 16.92 9.79 2.93
C GLY A 107 16.83 10.83 4.02
N THR A 108 17.85 11.68 4.11
CA THR A 108 17.83 12.87 4.96
C THR A 108 18.35 14.03 4.16
N PHE A 109 17.58 15.11 4.12
CA PHE A 109 17.95 16.36 3.50
C PHE A 109 18.41 17.33 4.59
N SER A 110 19.62 17.90 4.47
CA SER A 110 20.19 18.79 5.48
C SER A 110 20.81 20.04 4.85
N GLY A 111 20.62 21.20 5.48
CA GLY A 111 21.05 22.52 4.99
C GLY A 111 20.01 23.62 5.26
N SER A 112 20.35 24.87 4.99
CA SER A 112 19.39 25.99 4.99
C SER A 112 18.65 26.08 3.65
N ASN A 113 17.33 26.26 3.67
CA ASN A 113 16.46 26.34 2.46
C ASN A 113 16.51 25.09 1.56
N VAL A 114 16.34 23.91 2.16
CA VAL A 114 16.24 22.67 1.38
C VAL A 114 14.78 22.45 0.94
N ASP A 115 14.57 22.29 -0.36
CA ASP A 115 13.30 21.89 -0.97
C ASP A 115 13.49 20.54 -1.68
N GLN A 116 12.48 19.67 -1.61
CA GLN A 116 12.45 18.39 -2.30
C GLN A 116 11.19 18.34 -3.16
N ARG A 117 11.37 18.22 -4.47
CA ARG A 117 10.28 17.93 -5.41
C ARG A 117 10.48 16.56 -6.01
N GLN A 118 9.48 15.70 -5.84
CA GLN A 118 9.43 14.39 -6.48
C GLN A 118 8.38 14.41 -7.60
N TRP A 119 8.71 13.74 -8.70
CA TRP A 119 7.78 13.49 -9.79
C TRP A 119 7.80 12.01 -10.12
N VAL A 120 6.62 11.39 -10.19
CA VAL A 120 6.45 9.98 -10.47
C VAL A 120 5.55 9.85 -11.69
N ASN A 121 6.01 9.12 -12.70
CA ASN A 121 5.22 8.76 -13.86
C ASN A 121 5.40 7.28 -14.15
N ALA A 122 4.28 6.60 -14.34
CA ALA A 122 4.22 5.17 -14.59
C ALA A 122 3.28 4.94 -15.77
N SER A 123 3.73 4.15 -16.74
CA SER A 123 2.88 3.73 -17.85
C SER A 123 3.07 2.24 -18.12
N VAL A 124 1.94 1.55 -18.29
CA VAL A 124 1.89 0.15 -18.71
C VAL A 124 1.34 0.14 -20.12
N HIS A 125 2.04 -0.56 -21.03
CA HIS A 125 1.60 -0.74 -22.40
C HIS A 125 1.58 -2.23 -22.71
N GLU A 126 0.42 -2.72 -23.11
CA GLU A 126 0.32 -4.08 -23.64
C GLU A 126 0.97 -4.10 -25.03
N GLN A 127 2.01 -4.92 -25.20
CA GLN A 127 2.63 -5.12 -26.49
C GLN A 127 1.77 -6.10 -27.29
N LYS A 128 1.04 -5.61 -28.30
CA LYS A 128 0.36 -6.47 -29.26
C LYS A 128 1.41 -7.31 -30.00
N LEU A 129 1.29 -8.62 -29.90
CA LEU A 129 2.04 -9.60 -30.71
C LEU A 129 1.59 -9.55 -32.16
#